data_AF-A0A954BLG1-F1
#
_entry.id   AF-A0A954BLG1-F1
#
_cell.length_a   1.000
_cell.length_b   1.000
_cell.length_c   1.000
_cell.angle_alpha   90.00
_cell.angle_beta   90.00
_cell.angle_gamma   90.00
#
_symmetry.space_group_name_H-M   'P 1'
#
loop_
_entity.id
_entity.type
_entity.pdbx_description
1 polymer ?
#
loop_
_entity_poly.entity_id
_entity_poly.type
_entity_poly.pdbx_seq_one_letter_code
_entity_poly.pdbx_strand_id
1 'polypeptide(L)'
;MANDPGKGPGERFTGHGSEWRDANLSPEDAMTATAWVEQKIDKRSMLTNKDRVEDVRDIMWQLEKDGEIVVHRVTDEHEPIIAKTLYGWDKKIPTTQLWHHKSCGQCGNIPGYPASLLWLMNQMDIRYLDETDQTSCTAWNYHGSGIGNLESLAAVFLRNFHQAYVSAKAEGKPEGYYYPLVHCGTSFGNYKEVRGYLLTSATLRERVKKILGKLDRLVDGKLLIPEEVVHYSEWVHVMRHRIAERQVIDCSNIRATIHPACHVYKMVPQDVIYDDDVLDGERVAVSTGIMEALGAQVIDYKTWYDCCGFG
;
A
#
# COMPACT_ATOMS: atom_id res chain seq x y z
N MET A 1 -14.74 -35.15 -14.07
CA MET A 1 -14.19 -34.73 -15.37
C MET A 1 -14.83 -35.59 -16.44
N ALA A 2 -15.86 -35.08 -17.11
CA ALA A 2 -16.41 -35.68 -18.32
C ALA A 2 -16.12 -34.69 -19.45
N ASN A 3 -15.48 -35.17 -20.52
CA ASN A 3 -15.12 -34.36 -21.68
C ASN A 3 -16.37 -34.01 -22.49
N ASP A 4 -16.62 -32.71 -22.62
CA ASP A 4 -17.61 -32.15 -23.55
C ASP A 4 -17.06 -32.25 -25.00
N PRO A 5 -17.78 -32.87 -25.97
CA PRO A 5 -17.23 -33.18 -27.30
C PRO A 5 -17.07 -31.96 -28.24
N GLY A 6 -17.36 -30.74 -27.77
CA GLY A 6 -17.55 -29.57 -28.63
C GLY A 6 -16.39 -28.59 -28.78
N LYS A 7 -15.24 -28.74 -28.10
CA LYS A 7 -14.22 -27.68 -28.07
C LYS A 7 -12.94 -28.04 -28.82
N GLY A 8 -12.65 -27.27 -29.87
CA GLY A 8 -11.35 -27.27 -30.53
C GLY A 8 -10.24 -26.73 -29.60
N PRO A 9 -8.98 -27.16 -29.77
CA PRO A 9 -7.90 -26.78 -28.88
C PRO A 9 -7.45 -25.35 -29.19
N GLY A 10 -7.69 -24.39 -28.28
CA GLY A 10 -7.05 -23.07 -28.37
C GLY A 10 -7.82 -21.84 -27.85
N GLU A 11 -9.07 -21.97 -27.41
CA GLU A 11 -9.81 -20.79 -26.93
C GLU A 11 -9.28 -20.31 -25.57
N ARG A 12 -8.67 -19.11 -25.57
CA ARG A 12 -8.32 -18.37 -24.36
C ARG A 12 -9.59 -17.67 -23.86
N PHE A 13 -9.98 -17.94 -22.61
CA PHE A 13 -11.04 -17.19 -21.96
C PHE A 13 -10.65 -15.71 -21.88
N THR A 14 -11.47 -14.84 -22.45
CA THR A 14 -11.32 -13.39 -22.31
C THR A 14 -12.17 -12.91 -21.13
N GLY A 15 -11.76 -11.88 -20.40
CA GLY A 15 -12.51 -11.37 -19.25
C GLY A 15 -13.91 -10.82 -19.59
N HIS A 16 -14.17 -10.58 -20.88
CA HIS A 16 -15.43 -10.10 -21.43
C HIS A 16 -15.60 -10.66 -22.84
N GLY A 17 -16.42 -11.70 -23.00
CA GLY A 17 -16.61 -12.38 -24.28
C GLY A 17 -17.91 -13.18 -24.32
N SER A 18 -18.35 -13.57 -25.51
CA SER A 18 -19.60 -14.32 -25.72
C SER A 18 -19.60 -15.72 -25.08
N GLU A 19 -18.44 -16.19 -24.61
CA GLU A 19 -18.25 -17.41 -23.83
C GLU A 19 -18.78 -17.31 -22.39
N TRP A 20 -18.99 -16.10 -21.87
CA TRP A 20 -19.62 -15.89 -20.57
C TRP A 20 -21.12 -16.13 -20.69
N ARG A 21 -21.60 -17.10 -19.93
CA ARG A 21 -23.01 -17.39 -19.80
C ARG A 21 -23.50 -16.81 -18.49
N ASP A 22 -24.71 -16.27 -18.50
CA ASP A 22 -25.40 -15.92 -17.26
C ASP A 22 -25.43 -17.14 -16.36
N ALA A 23 -25.05 -16.94 -15.09
CA ALA A 23 -25.00 -18.00 -14.11
C ALA A 23 -26.39 -18.60 -13.81
N ASN A 24 -27.46 -17.98 -14.34
CA ASN A 24 -28.86 -18.39 -14.17
C ASN A 24 -29.22 -18.71 -12.71
N LEU A 25 -28.55 -18.02 -11.78
CA LEU A 25 -28.82 -18.16 -10.37
C LEU A 25 -30.20 -17.55 -10.10
N SER A 26 -30.97 -18.22 -9.23
CA SER A 26 -32.15 -17.57 -8.66
C SER A 26 -31.71 -16.30 -7.91
N PRO A 27 -32.59 -15.31 -7.71
CA PRO A 27 -32.25 -14.13 -6.91
C PRO A 27 -31.68 -14.48 -5.53
N GLU A 28 -32.14 -15.56 -4.92
CA GLU A 28 -31.72 -16.04 -3.60
C GLU A 28 -30.33 -16.72 -3.64
N ASP A 29 -30.05 -17.52 -4.68
CA ASP A 29 -28.73 -18.12 -4.90
C ASP A 29 -27.69 -17.07 -5.31
N ALA A 30 -28.10 -16.05 -6.07
CA ALA A 30 -27.27 -14.91 -6.43
C ALA A 30 -26.91 -14.11 -5.17
N MET A 31 -27.89 -13.79 -4.32
CA MET A 31 -27.66 -13.14 -3.03
C MET A 31 -26.75 -13.96 -2.13
N THR A 32 -26.91 -15.28 -2.08
CA THR A 32 -26.05 -16.18 -1.30
C THR A 32 -24.61 -16.21 -1.85
N ALA A 33 -24.46 -16.30 -3.18
CA ALA A 33 -23.17 -16.29 -3.86
C ALA A 33 -22.44 -14.93 -3.72
N THR A 34 -23.19 -13.85 -3.56
CA THR A 34 -22.68 -12.49 -3.29
C THR A 34 -22.82 -12.08 -1.82
N ALA A 35 -23.17 -12.97 -0.90
CA ALA A 35 -23.43 -12.59 0.50
C ALA A 35 -22.17 -12.04 1.19
N TRP A 36 -20.98 -12.47 0.76
CA TRP A 36 -19.70 -11.92 1.19
C TRP A 36 -19.47 -10.48 0.69
N VAL A 37 -20.15 -10.07 -0.39
CA VAL A 37 -20.11 -8.71 -0.98
C VAL A 37 -20.97 -7.74 -0.15
N GLU A 38 -22.13 -8.22 0.31
CA GLU A 38 -23.06 -7.44 1.15
C GLU A 38 -22.69 -7.46 2.64
N GLN A 39 -21.63 -8.17 3.04
CA GLN A 39 -21.06 -8.02 4.36
C GLN A 39 -20.58 -6.58 4.52
N LYS A 40 -21.45 -5.74 5.10
CA LYS A 40 -21.06 -4.44 5.64
C LYS A 40 -19.94 -4.76 6.63
N ILE A 41 -18.71 -4.42 6.26
CA ILE A 41 -17.58 -4.56 7.17
C ILE A 41 -17.75 -3.49 8.23
N ASP A 42 -18.53 -3.84 9.24
CA ASP A 42 -18.68 -3.04 10.43
C ASP A 42 -17.31 -3.00 11.11
N LYS A 43 -16.79 -1.78 11.32
CA LYS A 43 -15.61 -1.49 12.13
C LYS A 43 -15.61 -2.32 13.42
N ARG A 44 -16.79 -2.53 14.04
CA ARG A 44 -16.99 -3.34 15.25
C ARG A 44 -16.69 -4.83 15.04
N SER A 45 -16.97 -5.39 13.86
CA SER A 45 -16.67 -6.80 13.58
C SER A 45 -15.18 -7.09 13.42
N MET A 46 -14.38 -6.09 13.02
CA MET A 46 -12.92 -6.17 12.97
C MET A 46 -12.27 -5.78 14.32
N LEU A 47 -12.83 -4.79 15.03
CA LEU A 47 -12.34 -4.34 16.34
C LEU A 47 -12.49 -5.39 17.47
N THR A 48 -13.41 -6.34 17.37
CA THR A 48 -13.57 -7.45 18.34
C THR A 48 -12.36 -8.36 18.44
N ASN A 49 -11.44 -8.31 17.47
CA ASN A 49 -10.19 -9.07 17.47
C ASN A 49 -8.97 -8.26 17.92
N LYS A 50 -9.13 -7.04 18.44
CA LYS A 50 -7.98 -6.18 18.83
C LYS A 50 -7.01 -6.89 19.78
N ASP A 51 -7.51 -7.70 20.71
CA ASP A 51 -6.69 -8.48 21.66
C ASP A 51 -5.87 -9.61 20.99
N ARG A 52 -6.10 -9.87 19.69
CA ARG A 52 -5.43 -10.91 18.90
C ARG A 52 -4.50 -10.34 17.81
N VAL A 53 -4.36 -9.01 17.71
CA VAL A 53 -3.52 -8.36 16.69
C VAL A 53 -2.42 -7.58 17.37
N GLU A 54 -1.17 -8.04 17.21
CA GLU A 54 0.03 -7.40 17.73
C GLU A 54 0.46 -6.23 16.83
N ASP A 55 0.91 -5.14 17.44
CA ASP A 55 1.53 -4.04 16.71
C ASP A 55 2.94 -4.45 16.27
N VAL A 56 3.18 -4.45 14.96
CA VAL A 56 4.47 -4.85 14.38
C VAL A 56 5.65 -4.04 14.92
N ARG A 57 5.40 -2.82 15.40
CA ARG A 57 6.43 -1.95 15.95
C ARG A 57 6.98 -2.46 17.28
N ASP A 58 6.17 -3.11 18.10
CA ASP A 58 6.62 -3.65 19.40
C ASP A 58 7.71 -4.71 19.20
N ILE A 59 7.49 -5.63 18.26
CA ILE A 59 8.49 -6.64 17.86
C ILE A 59 9.74 -5.95 17.29
N MET A 60 9.54 -4.95 16.44
CA MET A 60 10.62 -4.23 15.77
C MET A 60 11.55 -3.51 16.75
N TRP A 61 11.00 -2.86 17.79
CA TRP A 61 11.80 -2.22 18.84
C TRP A 61 12.60 -3.22 19.65
N GLN A 62 12.03 -4.38 19.95
CA GLN A 62 12.72 -5.44 20.65
C GLN A 62 13.89 -5.99 19.80
N LEU A 63 13.66 -6.27 18.51
CA LEU A 63 14.71 -6.76 17.60
C LEU A 63 15.85 -5.75 17.40
N GLU A 64 15.53 -4.45 17.34
CA GLU A 64 16.55 -3.42 17.22
C GLU A 64 17.39 -3.30 18.51
N LYS A 65 16.75 -3.37 19.68
CA LYS A 65 17.43 -3.41 20.98
C LYS A 65 18.37 -4.62 21.10
N ASP A 66 17.95 -5.75 20.56
CA ASP A 66 18.76 -6.98 20.52
C ASP A 66 19.86 -6.92 19.44
N GLY A 67 19.90 -5.86 18.64
CA GLY A 67 20.94 -5.62 17.63
C GLY A 67 20.75 -6.43 16.34
N GLU A 68 19.58 -7.01 16.11
CA GLU A 68 19.27 -7.85 14.93
C GLU A 68 19.00 -7.01 13.68
N ILE A 69 18.38 -5.84 13.87
CA ILE A 69 17.97 -4.92 12.79
C ILE A 69 18.37 -3.48 13.12
N VAL A 70 18.28 -2.61 12.11
CA VAL A 70 18.26 -1.14 12.25
C VAL A 70 16.92 -0.66 11.74
N VAL A 71 16.26 0.22 12.49
CA VAL A 71 14.98 0.79 12.06
C VAL A 71 15.20 2.11 11.33
N HIS A 72 14.75 2.18 10.07
CA HIS A 72 14.63 3.46 9.36
C HIS A 72 13.41 4.20 9.91
N ARG A 73 13.65 5.16 10.79
CA ARG A 73 12.61 5.93 11.50
C ARG A 73 12.09 7.09 10.67
N VAL A 74 10.80 7.41 10.86
CA VAL A 74 10.24 8.70 10.48
C VAL A 74 10.57 9.70 11.61
N THR A 75 11.49 10.62 11.32
CA THR A 75 11.97 11.67 12.24
C THR A 75 11.15 12.95 12.14
N ASP A 76 11.39 13.89 13.07
CA ASP A 76 10.76 15.21 13.07
C ASP A 76 11.08 16.04 11.83
N GLU A 77 12.24 15.83 11.19
CA GLU A 77 12.61 16.55 9.96
C GLU A 77 11.73 16.17 8.75
N HIS A 78 11.03 15.04 8.83
CA HIS A 78 10.04 14.63 7.84
C HIS A 78 8.67 15.31 8.03
N GLU A 79 8.52 16.12 9.09
CA GLU A 79 7.29 16.79 9.49
C GLU A 79 6.07 15.84 9.49
N PRO A 80 6.12 14.71 10.22
CA PRO A 80 5.10 13.69 10.09
C PRO A 80 3.75 14.15 10.66
N ILE A 81 2.68 13.77 9.97
CA ILE A 81 1.32 13.84 10.51
C ILE A 81 0.94 12.47 11.05
N ILE A 82 0.37 12.46 12.26
CA ILE A 82 -0.14 11.24 12.89
C ILE A 82 -1.54 10.94 12.36
N ALA A 83 -1.71 9.77 11.75
CA ALA A 83 -3.01 9.23 11.37
C ALA A 83 -3.37 8.05 12.29
N LYS A 84 -4.67 7.74 12.39
CA LYS A 84 -5.15 6.59 13.16
C LYS A 84 -5.40 5.40 12.24
N THR A 85 -4.97 4.23 12.69
CA THR A 85 -5.34 2.97 12.02
C THR A 85 -6.70 2.47 12.50
N LEU A 86 -7.19 1.38 11.88
CA LEU A 86 -8.41 0.70 12.30
C LEU A 86 -8.48 0.42 13.81
N TYR A 87 -7.36 0.01 14.42
CA TYR A 87 -7.28 -0.33 15.85
C TYR A 87 -6.99 0.86 16.75
N GLY A 88 -6.95 2.07 16.20
CA GLY A 88 -6.64 3.32 16.89
C GLY A 88 -5.15 3.51 17.17
N TRP A 89 -4.28 2.72 16.54
CA TRP A 89 -2.84 2.92 16.65
C TRP A 89 -2.42 4.17 15.88
N ASP A 90 -1.40 4.85 16.41
CA ASP A 90 -0.77 5.96 15.70
C ASP A 90 0.02 5.40 14.52
N LYS A 91 -0.07 6.05 13.38
CA LYS A 91 0.76 5.79 12.21
C LYS A 91 1.40 7.10 11.77
N LYS A 92 2.73 7.13 11.63
CA LYS A 92 3.43 8.34 11.18
C LYS A 92 3.44 8.42 9.66
N ILE A 93 2.88 9.49 9.11
CA ILE A 93 2.92 9.77 7.68
C ILE A 93 3.90 10.92 7.44
N PRO A 94 5.12 10.68 6.93
CA PRO A 94 6.07 11.74 6.62
C PRO A 94 5.46 12.66 5.56
N THR A 95 5.56 13.98 5.72
CA THR A 95 4.96 14.92 4.77
C THR A 95 5.96 15.59 3.84
N THR A 96 7.24 15.59 4.20
CA THR A 96 8.36 16.14 3.42
C THR A 96 9.58 15.21 3.48
N GLN A 97 10.62 15.53 2.70
CA GLN A 97 11.81 14.72 2.50
C GLN A 97 11.46 13.28 2.08
N LEU A 98 10.74 13.16 0.97
CA LEU A 98 10.19 11.88 0.52
C LEU A 98 11.08 11.25 -0.55
N TRP A 99 11.19 9.93 -0.57
CA TRP A 99 11.82 9.19 -1.65
C TRP A 99 10.72 8.57 -2.53
N HIS A 100 10.62 8.98 -3.79
CA HIS A 100 9.57 8.52 -4.69
C HIS A 100 9.80 7.06 -5.10
N HIS A 101 9.19 6.10 -4.39
CA HIS A 101 9.33 4.69 -4.72
C HIS A 101 8.45 4.32 -5.93
N LYS A 102 9.09 4.01 -7.05
CA LYS A 102 8.45 3.88 -8.36
C LYS A 102 7.61 2.61 -8.50
N SER A 103 6.51 2.76 -9.23
CA SER A 103 5.67 1.66 -9.70
C SER A 103 6.03 1.30 -11.14
N CYS A 104 6.40 0.04 -11.43
CA CYS A 104 6.58 -0.39 -12.82
C CYS A 104 5.30 -0.20 -13.65
N GLY A 105 4.15 -0.55 -13.07
CA GLY A 105 2.85 -0.45 -13.74
C GLY A 105 2.41 1.00 -13.95
N GLN A 106 2.37 1.80 -12.89
CA GLN A 106 1.87 3.17 -12.98
C GLN A 106 2.89 4.12 -13.62
N CYS A 107 4.16 4.07 -13.22
CA CYS A 107 5.17 4.96 -13.82
C CYS A 107 5.48 4.58 -15.27
N GLY A 108 5.39 3.29 -15.63
CA GLY A 108 5.63 2.81 -16.99
C GLY A 108 4.44 2.98 -17.95
N ASN A 109 3.21 2.74 -17.48
CA ASN A 109 2.03 2.70 -18.37
C ASN A 109 1.04 3.84 -18.15
N ILE A 110 1.06 4.51 -16.99
CA ILE A 110 0.10 5.58 -16.62
C ILE A 110 0.88 6.77 -16.01
N PRO A 111 1.79 7.39 -16.76
CA PRO A 111 2.72 8.39 -16.23
C PRO A 111 2.02 9.63 -15.65
N GLY A 112 0.76 9.89 -16.04
CA GLY A 112 -0.05 10.96 -15.47
C GLY A 112 -0.27 10.83 -13.96
N TYR A 113 -0.26 9.62 -13.41
CA TYR A 113 -0.40 9.38 -11.96
C TYR A 113 0.78 9.96 -11.16
N PRO A 114 2.03 9.49 -11.36
CA PRO A 114 3.17 10.07 -10.65
C PRO A 114 3.40 11.53 -11.03
N ALA A 115 3.19 11.93 -12.29
CA ALA A 115 3.33 13.33 -12.69
C ALA A 115 2.41 14.27 -11.91
N SER A 116 1.14 13.87 -11.68
CA SER A 116 0.18 14.68 -10.91
C SER A 116 0.58 14.78 -9.43
N LEU A 117 1.05 13.69 -8.83
CA LEU A 117 1.51 13.69 -7.44
C LEU A 117 2.74 14.60 -7.27
N LEU A 118 3.75 14.45 -8.12
CA LEU A 118 4.97 15.26 -8.07
C LEU A 118 4.67 16.73 -8.39
N TRP A 119 3.74 17.01 -9.31
CA TRP A 119 3.26 18.36 -9.57
C TRP A 119 2.63 18.99 -8.31
N LEU A 120 1.73 18.27 -7.62
CA LEU A 120 1.14 18.73 -6.35
C LEU A 120 2.20 19.01 -5.29
N MET A 121 3.19 18.12 -5.16
CA MET A 121 4.33 18.30 -4.25
C MET A 121 5.10 19.58 -4.58
N ASN A 122 5.40 19.84 -5.85
CA ASN A 122 6.07 21.06 -6.29
C ASN A 122 5.25 22.32 -6.01
N GLN A 123 3.92 22.28 -6.21
CA GLN A 123 3.05 23.42 -5.88
C GLN A 123 3.06 23.76 -4.39
N MET A 124 3.29 22.77 -3.53
CA MET A 124 3.31 22.89 -2.08
C MET A 124 4.72 22.99 -1.47
N ASP A 125 5.76 23.09 -2.31
CA ASP A 125 7.18 23.11 -1.91
C ASP A 125 7.58 21.89 -1.04
N ILE A 126 7.04 20.72 -1.39
CA ILE A 126 7.35 19.48 -0.69
C ILE A 126 8.65 18.91 -1.25
N ARG A 127 9.63 18.68 -0.37
CA ARG A 127 10.91 18.10 -0.74
C ARG A 127 10.76 16.61 -1.02
N TYR A 128 11.15 16.18 -2.21
CA TYR A 128 11.23 14.77 -2.56
C TYR A 128 12.44 14.49 -3.45
N LEU A 129 12.87 13.23 -3.49
CA LEU A 129 13.82 12.71 -4.46
C LEU A 129 13.11 11.76 -5.43
N ASP A 130 13.15 12.10 -6.72
CA ASP A 130 12.78 11.20 -7.81
C ASP A 130 14.02 10.45 -8.33
N GLU A 131 14.36 9.37 -7.64
CA GLU A 131 15.56 8.56 -7.94
C GLU A 131 15.43 7.89 -9.32
N THR A 132 16.44 8.05 -10.18
CA THR A 132 16.47 7.45 -11.52
C THR A 132 16.76 5.96 -11.46
N ASP A 133 17.56 5.54 -10.47
CA ASP A 133 18.11 4.19 -10.38
C ASP A 133 17.28 3.30 -9.46
N GLN A 134 16.05 3.04 -9.89
CA GLN A 134 15.12 2.15 -9.18
C GLN A 134 14.83 0.88 -9.96
N THR A 135 14.45 -0.17 -9.24
CA THR A 135 14.11 -1.47 -9.81
C THR A 135 12.78 -1.96 -9.28
N SER A 136 12.21 -2.96 -9.97
CA SER A 136 10.91 -3.52 -9.60
C SER A 136 10.85 -4.02 -8.16
N CYS A 137 9.67 -3.90 -7.55
CA CYS A 137 9.34 -4.56 -6.29
C CYS A 137 9.14 -6.08 -6.44
N THR A 138 8.97 -6.59 -7.66
CA THR A 138 8.65 -7.99 -8.00
C THR A 138 7.32 -8.52 -7.46
N ALA A 139 6.55 -7.68 -6.75
CA ALA A 139 5.30 -8.05 -6.08
C ALA A 139 4.16 -8.43 -7.02
N TRP A 140 4.15 -7.94 -8.26
CA TRP A 140 3.13 -8.32 -9.25
C TRP A 140 3.17 -9.82 -9.56
N ASN A 141 4.37 -10.37 -9.74
CA ASN A 141 4.53 -11.79 -10.01
C ASN A 141 4.03 -12.62 -8.82
N TYR A 142 4.35 -12.18 -7.61
CA TYR A 142 3.92 -12.85 -6.39
C TYR A 142 2.40 -12.86 -6.24
N HIS A 143 1.75 -11.69 -6.27
CA HIS A 143 0.30 -11.61 -6.05
C HIS A 143 -0.53 -12.15 -7.22
N GLY A 144 -0.14 -11.85 -8.48
CA GLY A 144 -0.93 -12.23 -9.65
C GLY A 144 -0.69 -13.61 -10.21
N SER A 145 0.41 -14.29 -9.84
CA SER A 145 0.66 -15.67 -10.29
C SER A 145 0.79 -16.67 -9.15
N GLY A 146 0.85 -16.22 -7.89
CA GLY A 146 1.17 -17.06 -6.74
C GLY A 146 2.62 -17.57 -6.74
N ILE A 147 3.44 -17.14 -7.71
CA ILE A 147 4.83 -17.56 -7.86
C ILE A 147 5.74 -16.47 -7.28
N GLY A 148 6.47 -16.81 -6.22
CA GLY A 148 7.48 -15.94 -5.64
C GLY A 148 8.27 -16.64 -4.54
N ASN A 149 9.56 -16.33 -4.47
CA ASN A 149 10.40 -16.74 -3.35
C ASN A 149 10.39 -15.65 -2.28
N LEU A 150 9.94 -15.97 -1.07
CA LEU A 150 9.87 -15.03 0.05
C LEU A 150 11.22 -14.39 0.38
N GLU A 151 12.33 -15.14 0.28
CA GLU A 151 13.67 -14.58 0.50
C GLU A 151 14.03 -13.52 -0.54
N SER A 152 13.63 -13.75 -1.79
CA SER A 152 13.85 -12.79 -2.88
C SER A 152 12.97 -11.56 -2.72
N LEU A 153 11.70 -11.72 -2.33
CA LEU A 153 10.79 -10.61 -2.04
C LEU A 153 11.33 -9.73 -0.90
N ALA A 154 11.76 -10.36 0.20
CA ALA A 154 12.37 -9.68 1.33
C ALA A 154 13.67 -8.96 0.95
N ALA A 155 14.57 -9.60 0.19
CA ALA A 155 15.80 -8.95 -0.27
C ALA A 155 15.51 -7.75 -1.18
N VAL A 156 14.56 -7.87 -2.13
CA VAL A 156 14.17 -6.76 -3.02
C VAL A 156 13.53 -5.61 -2.25
N PHE A 157 12.63 -5.91 -1.31
CA PHE A 157 12.01 -4.93 -0.43
C PHE A 157 13.06 -4.14 0.35
N LEU A 158 13.91 -4.82 1.12
CA LEU A 158 14.90 -4.16 1.97
C LEU A 158 16.00 -3.47 1.15
N ARG A 159 16.38 -3.99 -0.02
CA ARG A 159 17.29 -3.28 -0.94
C ARG A 159 16.71 -1.95 -1.40
N ASN A 160 15.43 -1.90 -1.76
CA ASN A 160 14.80 -0.66 -2.21
C ASN A 160 14.73 0.37 -1.07
N PHE A 161 14.42 -0.06 0.15
CA PHE A 161 14.39 0.81 1.33
C PHE A 161 15.79 1.26 1.76
N HIS A 162 16.79 0.39 1.63
CA HIS A 162 18.19 0.76 1.81
C HIS A 162 18.63 1.78 0.77
N GLN A 163 18.22 1.65 -0.49
CA GLN A 163 18.58 2.63 -1.52
C GLN A 163 18.06 4.02 -1.12
N ALA A 164 16.80 4.14 -0.72
CA ALA A 164 16.25 5.39 -0.22
C ALA A 164 17.03 5.98 0.98
N TYR A 165 17.39 5.12 1.93
CA TYR A 165 18.16 5.51 3.12
C TYR A 165 19.52 6.13 2.78
N VAL A 166 20.20 5.63 1.74
CA VAL A 166 21.53 6.11 1.36
C VAL A 166 21.53 7.11 0.20
N SER A 167 20.42 7.27 -0.54
CA SER A 167 20.36 8.15 -1.73
C SER A 167 20.81 9.57 -1.43
N ALA A 168 20.50 10.09 -0.24
CA ALA A 168 20.84 11.46 0.16
C ALA A 168 22.35 11.72 0.28
N LYS A 169 23.19 10.67 0.38
CA LYS A 169 24.66 10.82 0.39
C LYS A 169 25.19 11.51 -0.86
N ALA A 170 24.56 11.28 -2.02
CA ALA A 170 24.95 11.94 -3.27
C ALA A 170 24.77 13.46 -3.23
N GLU A 171 23.91 13.95 -2.33
CA GLU A 171 23.66 15.38 -2.09
C GLU A 171 24.45 15.93 -0.89
N GLY A 172 25.34 15.13 -0.27
CA GLY A 172 26.06 15.52 0.95
C GLY A 172 25.19 15.59 2.22
N LYS A 173 24.02 14.95 2.19
CA LYS A 173 23.06 14.89 3.30
C LYS A 173 23.23 13.60 4.12
N PRO A 174 22.77 13.59 5.39
CA PRO A 174 22.83 12.39 6.22
C PRO A 174 22.00 11.23 5.66
N GLU A 175 22.35 10.01 6.05
CA GLU A 175 21.52 8.84 5.79
C GLU A 175 20.15 8.98 6.45
N GLY A 176 19.13 8.41 5.81
CA GLY A 176 17.75 8.51 6.29
C GLY A 176 17.11 9.89 6.11
N TYR A 177 17.77 10.82 5.41
CA TYR A 177 17.17 12.11 5.05
C TYR A 177 15.90 11.92 4.21
N TYR A 178 15.88 10.96 3.28
CA TYR A 178 14.68 10.68 2.49
C TYR A 178 13.93 9.44 2.98
N TYR A 179 12.63 9.58 3.22
CA TYR A 179 11.76 8.48 3.61
C TYR A 179 10.93 7.92 2.43
N PRO A 180 10.93 6.61 2.16
CA PRO A 180 10.17 6.01 1.06
C PRO A 180 8.67 6.31 1.08
N LEU A 181 8.18 6.86 -0.03
CA LEU A 181 6.76 6.96 -0.34
C LEU A 181 6.39 5.97 -1.45
N VAL A 182 5.68 4.91 -1.09
CA VAL A 182 5.33 3.81 -1.98
C VAL A 182 4.21 4.21 -2.94
N HIS A 183 4.49 4.15 -4.25
CA HIS A 183 3.52 4.59 -5.25
C HIS A 183 2.58 3.49 -5.74
N CYS A 184 2.93 2.20 -5.56
CA CYS A 184 2.11 1.09 -6.02
C CYS A 184 1.40 0.39 -4.86
N GLY A 185 0.09 0.20 -4.97
CA GLY A 185 -0.68 -0.58 -4.00
C GLY A 185 -0.14 -2.01 -3.84
N THR A 186 0.29 -2.65 -4.94
CA THR A 186 0.85 -4.01 -4.91
C THR A 186 2.17 -4.10 -4.16
N SER A 187 3.10 -3.16 -4.36
CA SER A 187 4.33 -3.14 -3.56
C SER A 187 4.04 -2.81 -2.10
N PHE A 188 3.10 -1.89 -1.86
CA PHE A 188 2.72 -1.49 -0.51
C PHE A 188 2.21 -2.68 0.31
N GLY A 189 1.25 -3.43 -0.23
CA GLY A 189 0.73 -4.62 0.43
C GLY A 189 1.80 -5.70 0.64
N ASN A 190 2.59 -5.98 -0.39
CA ASN A 190 3.70 -6.95 -0.30
C ASN A 190 4.72 -6.56 0.79
N TYR A 191 5.14 -5.30 0.83
CA TYR A 191 6.14 -4.83 1.80
C TYR A 191 5.63 -4.93 3.23
N LYS A 192 4.35 -4.67 3.49
CA LYS A 192 3.77 -4.85 4.83
C LYS A 192 3.76 -6.31 5.26
N GLU A 193 3.33 -7.21 4.37
CA GLU A 193 3.30 -8.65 4.63
C GLU A 193 4.71 -9.20 4.88
N VAL A 194 5.65 -8.89 3.97
CA VAL A 194 7.04 -9.31 4.06
C VAL A 194 7.74 -8.72 5.29
N ARG A 195 7.42 -7.47 5.68
CA ARG A 195 7.85 -6.88 6.95
C ARG A 195 7.38 -7.74 8.13
N GLY A 196 6.10 -8.13 8.16
CA GLY A 196 5.57 -9.02 9.20
C GLY A 196 6.34 -10.35 9.30
N TYR A 197 6.65 -10.99 8.17
CA TYR A 197 7.46 -12.20 8.16
C TYR A 197 8.90 -11.98 8.61
N LEU A 198 9.53 -10.88 8.21
CA LEU A 198 10.88 -10.51 8.65
C LEU A 198 10.94 -10.30 10.16
N LEU A 199 9.90 -9.72 10.78
CA LEU A 199 9.86 -9.49 12.22
C LEU A 199 9.66 -10.79 13.01
N THR A 200 8.87 -11.72 12.48
CA THR A 200 8.51 -12.97 13.19
C THR A 200 9.43 -14.15 12.90
N SER A 201 10.24 -14.12 11.83
CA SER A 201 11.10 -15.23 11.42
C SER A 201 12.59 -14.90 11.43
N ALA A 202 13.31 -15.35 12.47
CA ALA A 202 14.77 -15.24 12.55
C ALA A 202 15.48 -15.95 11.39
N THR A 203 14.96 -17.12 10.97
CA THR A 203 15.50 -17.87 9.83
C THR A 203 15.42 -17.05 8.53
N LEU A 204 14.31 -16.34 8.30
CA LEU A 204 14.17 -15.47 7.13
C LEU A 204 15.17 -14.31 7.21
N ARG A 205 15.27 -13.63 8.37
CA ARG A 205 16.24 -12.55 8.58
C ARG A 205 17.66 -12.99 8.26
N GLU A 206 18.09 -14.14 8.79
CA GLU A 206 19.44 -14.66 8.56
C GLU A 206 19.74 -14.94 7.09
N ARG A 207 18.78 -15.50 6.35
CA ARG A 207 18.95 -15.76 4.90
C ARG A 207 19.00 -14.46 4.11
N VAL A 208 18.10 -13.51 4.41
CA VAL A 208 18.04 -12.20 3.74
C VAL A 208 19.28 -11.36 4.03
N LYS A 209 19.80 -11.40 5.28
CA LYS A 209 21.03 -10.74 5.69
C LYS A 209 22.24 -11.21 4.88
N LYS A 210 22.35 -12.52 4.64
CA LYS A 210 23.40 -13.09 3.76
C LYS A 210 23.28 -12.61 2.31
N ILE A 211 22.07 -12.44 1.79
CA ILE A 211 21.84 -11.93 0.43
C ILE A 211 22.24 -10.46 0.35
N LEU A 212 21.71 -9.62 1.24
CA LEU A 212 21.97 -8.18 1.25
C LEU A 212 23.42 -7.83 1.60
N GLY A 213 24.08 -8.63 2.43
CA GLY A 213 25.51 -8.48 2.71
C GLY A 213 26.39 -8.65 1.47
N LYS A 214 26.00 -9.52 0.51
CA LYS A 214 26.71 -9.62 -0.78
C LYS A 214 26.48 -8.43 -1.71
N LEU A 215 25.41 -7.67 -1.47
CA LEU A 215 25.01 -6.51 -2.28
C LEU A 215 25.46 -5.18 -1.66
N ASP A 216 26.13 -5.21 -0.51
CA ASP A 216 26.48 -4.04 0.30
C ASP A 216 25.24 -3.20 0.67
N ARG A 217 24.18 -3.89 1.13
CA ARG A 217 22.88 -3.30 1.48
C ARG A 217 22.48 -3.56 2.94
N LEU A 218 23.48 -3.55 3.81
CA LEU A 218 23.30 -3.66 5.26
C LEU A 218 23.74 -2.33 5.91
N VAL A 219 23.11 -1.96 7.01
CA VAL A 219 23.54 -0.81 7.83
C VAL A 219 24.22 -1.39 9.07
N ASP A 220 25.51 -1.10 9.24
CA ASP A 220 26.35 -1.69 10.30
C ASP A 220 26.25 -3.22 10.40
N GLY A 221 26.17 -3.87 9.24
CA GLY A 221 26.04 -5.33 9.14
C GLY A 221 24.65 -5.87 9.52
N LYS A 222 23.64 -5.01 9.67
CA LYS A 222 22.26 -5.38 10.05
C LYS A 222 21.26 -5.06 8.93
N LEU A 223 20.09 -5.68 9.02
CA LEU A 223 18.97 -5.40 8.12
C LEU A 223 18.35 -4.04 8.44
N LEU A 224 18.21 -3.17 7.43
CA LEU A 224 17.46 -1.93 7.57
C LEU A 224 15.98 -2.17 7.28
N ILE A 225 15.11 -2.04 8.29
CA ILE A 225 13.67 -2.23 8.16
C ILE A 225 12.95 -0.89 8.43
N PRO A 226 11.98 -0.45 7.61
CA PRO A 226 11.24 0.78 7.84
C PRO A 226 10.29 0.74 9.04
N GLU A 227 10.28 1.81 9.82
CA GLU A 227 9.29 2.05 10.88
C GLU A 227 7.87 1.98 10.31
N GLU A 228 7.66 2.72 9.22
CA GLU A 228 6.40 2.83 8.50
C GLU A 228 6.56 2.43 7.04
N VAL A 229 5.62 1.64 6.52
CA VAL A 229 5.43 1.48 5.08
C VAL A 229 4.27 2.38 4.70
N VAL A 230 4.55 3.42 3.92
CA VAL A 230 3.61 4.51 3.62
C VAL A 230 3.29 4.54 2.13
N HIS A 231 2.01 4.51 1.79
CA HIS A 231 1.54 4.65 0.41
C HIS A 231 1.26 6.11 0.09
N TYR A 232 1.44 6.52 -1.17
CA TYR A 232 1.13 7.90 -1.59
C TYR A 232 -0.31 8.31 -1.32
N SER A 233 -1.28 7.38 -1.32
CA SER A 233 -2.66 7.73 -0.96
C SER A 233 -2.79 8.12 0.51
N GLU A 234 -1.99 7.53 1.41
CA GLU A 234 -1.93 7.90 2.83
C GLU A 234 -1.37 9.30 2.99
N TRP A 235 -0.33 9.62 2.21
CA TRP A 235 0.20 10.97 2.12
C TRP A 235 -0.84 11.97 1.59
N VAL A 236 -1.50 11.67 0.47
CA VAL A 236 -2.55 12.53 -0.11
C VAL A 236 -3.67 12.78 0.90
N HIS A 237 -4.05 11.75 1.66
CA HIS A 237 -5.08 11.87 2.69
C HIS A 237 -4.68 12.83 3.82
N VAL A 238 -3.47 12.72 4.38
CA VAL A 238 -3.05 13.65 5.45
C VAL A 238 -2.80 15.07 4.92
N MET A 239 -2.52 15.19 3.62
CA MET A 239 -2.31 16.49 2.95
C MET A 239 -3.59 17.10 2.36
N ARG A 240 -4.73 16.41 2.48
CA ARG A 240 -5.96 16.72 1.72
C ARG A 240 -6.46 18.17 1.87
N HIS A 241 -6.37 18.74 3.07
CA HIS A 241 -6.83 20.11 3.31
C HIS A 241 -5.90 21.14 2.65
N ARG A 242 -4.57 20.92 2.71
CA ARG A 242 -3.58 21.74 1.98
C ARG A 242 -3.76 21.63 0.46
N ILE A 243 -4.19 20.47 -0.03
CA ILE A 243 -4.53 20.27 -1.44
C ILE A 243 -5.82 21.04 -1.79
N ALA A 244 -6.86 20.94 -0.96
CA ALA A 244 -8.14 21.63 -1.16
C ALA A 244 -8.01 23.16 -1.14
N GLU A 245 -7.13 23.73 -0.32
CA GLU A 245 -6.81 25.17 -0.33
C GLU A 245 -6.31 25.68 -1.70
N ARG A 246 -5.83 24.79 -2.56
CA ARG A 246 -5.31 25.08 -3.91
C ARG A 246 -6.29 24.70 -5.01
N GLN A 247 -7.49 24.26 -4.64
CA GLN A 247 -8.52 23.89 -5.59
C GLN A 247 -8.94 25.11 -6.42
N VAL A 248 -8.82 24.97 -7.74
CA VAL A 248 -9.26 26.00 -8.70
C VAL A 248 -10.53 25.61 -9.46
N ILE A 249 -10.94 24.34 -9.35
CA ILE A 249 -12.13 23.78 -9.99
C ILE A 249 -13.05 23.27 -8.89
N ASP A 250 -14.29 23.79 -8.85
CA ASP A 250 -15.32 23.29 -7.95
C ASP A 250 -15.76 21.87 -8.34
N CYS A 251 -15.61 20.93 -7.40
CA CYS A 251 -16.02 19.53 -7.56
C CYS A 251 -17.35 19.21 -6.85
N SER A 252 -18.06 20.19 -6.28
CA SER A 252 -19.29 19.98 -5.48
C SER A 252 -20.43 19.28 -6.22
N ASN A 253 -20.44 19.40 -7.55
CA ASN A 253 -21.42 18.76 -8.43
C ASN A 253 -20.97 17.40 -8.98
N ILE A 254 -19.79 16.92 -8.58
CA ILE A 254 -19.26 15.62 -8.98
C ILE A 254 -19.69 14.56 -7.97
N ARG A 255 -20.30 13.49 -8.48
CA ARG A 255 -20.57 12.28 -7.71
C ARG A 255 -19.44 11.29 -7.95
N ALA A 256 -18.80 10.85 -6.87
CA ALA A 256 -17.68 9.92 -6.92
C ALA A 256 -17.99 8.65 -6.13
N THR A 257 -17.61 7.50 -6.66
CA THR A 257 -17.53 6.25 -5.91
C THR A 257 -16.05 5.91 -5.75
N ILE A 258 -15.64 5.43 -4.58
CA ILE A 258 -14.23 5.09 -4.34
C ILE A 258 -14.06 3.59 -4.53
N HIS A 259 -13.06 3.22 -5.30
CA HIS A 259 -12.56 1.85 -5.35
C HIS A 259 -11.22 1.78 -4.61
N PRO A 260 -11.21 1.49 -3.30
CA PRO A 260 -9.96 1.33 -2.58
C PRO A 260 -9.26 0.05 -3.07
N ALA A 261 -7.98 0.15 -3.42
CA ALA A 261 -7.23 -1.00 -3.91
C ALA A 261 -7.06 -2.06 -2.80
N CYS A 262 -7.37 -3.33 -3.09
CA CYS A 262 -7.30 -4.43 -2.11
C CYS A 262 -5.96 -4.48 -1.36
N HIS A 263 -4.84 -4.28 -2.06
CA HIS A 263 -3.51 -4.32 -1.48
C HIS A 263 -3.20 -3.14 -0.53
N VAL A 264 -4.01 -2.08 -0.55
CA VAL A 264 -3.87 -0.93 0.35
C VAL A 264 -4.59 -1.14 1.69
N TYR A 265 -5.72 -1.86 1.70
CA TYR A 265 -6.56 -1.94 2.90
C TYR A 265 -7.02 -3.34 3.32
N LYS A 266 -7.15 -4.31 2.41
CA LYS A 266 -7.67 -5.66 2.75
C LYS A 266 -6.59 -6.62 3.21
N MET A 267 -5.38 -6.53 2.66
CA MET A 267 -4.32 -7.49 3.00
C MET A 267 -3.76 -7.26 4.41
N VAL A 268 -3.63 -5.99 4.81
CA VAL A 268 -3.13 -5.59 6.13
C VAL A 268 -4.05 -4.50 6.71
N PRO A 269 -5.30 -4.85 7.05
CA PRO A 269 -6.33 -3.89 7.49
C PRO A 269 -5.96 -3.18 8.79
N GLN A 270 -5.09 -3.77 9.61
CA GLN A 270 -4.62 -3.19 10.86
C GLN A 270 -3.75 -1.94 10.68
N ASP A 271 -3.16 -1.75 9.49
CA ASP A 271 -2.16 -0.70 9.21
C ASP A 271 -2.68 0.38 8.24
N VAL A 272 -3.92 0.26 7.76
CA VAL A 272 -4.54 1.28 6.90
C VAL A 272 -5.20 2.37 7.75
N ILE A 273 -5.22 3.59 7.21
CA ILE A 273 -5.83 4.75 7.87
C ILE A 273 -7.35 4.66 7.84
N TYR A 274 -7.94 4.81 9.02
CA TYR A 274 -9.36 5.08 9.23
C TYR A 274 -9.47 6.43 9.95
N ASP A 275 -10.43 7.25 9.54
CA ASP A 275 -10.66 8.59 10.04
C ASP A 275 -12.16 8.69 10.34
N ASP A 276 -12.50 9.02 11.58
CA ASP A 276 -13.89 9.08 12.04
C ASP A 276 -14.65 10.24 11.36
N ASP A 277 -13.94 11.24 10.86
CA ASP A 277 -14.53 12.36 10.11
C ASP A 277 -14.80 12.01 8.63
N VAL A 278 -14.34 10.84 8.15
CA VAL A 278 -14.50 10.38 6.76
C VAL A 278 -15.51 9.23 6.71
N LEU A 279 -16.71 9.50 6.20
CA LEU A 279 -17.83 8.56 6.20
C LEU A 279 -18.03 7.85 7.56
N ASP A 280 -18.01 8.62 8.65
CA ASP A 280 -18.15 8.14 10.04
C ASP A 280 -17.15 7.04 10.44
N GLY A 281 -16.02 6.94 9.72
CA GLY A 281 -15.03 5.87 9.89
C GLY A 281 -15.52 4.48 9.44
N GLU A 282 -16.66 4.38 8.75
CA GLU A 282 -17.18 3.10 8.21
C GLU A 282 -16.42 2.64 6.95
N ARG A 283 -15.70 3.55 6.30
CA ARG A 283 -14.93 3.28 5.08
C ARG A 283 -13.47 3.69 5.27
N VAL A 284 -12.61 3.11 4.44
CA VAL A 284 -11.19 3.47 4.42
C VAL A 284 -11.05 4.95 4.08
N ALA A 285 -10.27 5.68 4.87
CA ALA A 285 -10.25 7.13 4.80
C ALA A 285 -9.41 7.69 3.64
N VAL A 286 -8.45 6.92 3.12
CA VAL A 286 -7.41 7.46 2.23
C VAL A 286 -7.95 8.15 0.97
N SER A 287 -8.50 7.40 0.03
CA SER A 287 -9.03 7.98 -1.21
C SER A 287 -10.37 8.68 -1.02
N THR A 288 -11.11 8.33 0.04
CA THR A 288 -12.41 8.90 0.38
C THR A 288 -12.26 10.34 0.87
N GLY A 289 -11.38 10.57 1.85
CA GLY A 289 -11.24 11.88 2.50
C GLY A 289 -10.73 12.96 1.56
N ILE A 290 -9.91 12.63 0.55
CA ILE A 290 -9.52 13.63 -0.46
C ILE A 290 -10.70 14.04 -1.36
N MET A 291 -11.61 13.12 -1.69
CA MET A 291 -12.79 13.48 -2.48
C MET A 291 -13.74 14.38 -1.68
N GLU A 292 -13.96 14.07 -0.40
CA GLU A 292 -14.75 14.93 0.50
C GLU A 292 -14.10 16.30 0.71
N ALA A 293 -12.78 16.35 0.91
CA ALA A 293 -12.05 17.60 1.08
C ALA A 293 -12.12 18.51 -0.15
N LEU A 294 -12.23 17.93 -1.35
CA LEU A 294 -12.45 18.66 -2.61
C LEU A 294 -13.94 19.02 -2.84
N GLY A 295 -14.82 18.67 -1.90
CA GLY A 295 -16.26 18.95 -1.94
C GLY A 295 -17.08 17.96 -2.78
N ALA A 296 -16.47 16.90 -3.34
CA ALA A 296 -17.21 15.93 -4.15
C ALA A 296 -18.22 15.13 -3.31
N GLN A 297 -19.31 14.72 -3.94
CA GLN A 297 -20.35 13.89 -3.32
C GLN A 297 -19.89 12.43 -3.37
N VAL A 298 -19.37 11.91 -2.26
CA VAL A 298 -19.00 10.49 -2.17
C VAL A 298 -20.25 9.63 -2.01
N ILE A 299 -20.43 8.67 -2.91
CA ILE A 299 -21.59 7.79 -2.98
C ILE A 299 -21.17 6.37 -2.60
N ASP A 300 -21.90 5.76 -1.66
CA ASP A 300 -21.72 4.36 -1.30
C ASP A 300 -22.38 3.43 -2.35
N TYR A 301 -21.85 2.22 -2.49
CA TYR A 301 -22.40 1.24 -3.43
C TYR A 301 -22.18 -0.20 -2.92
N LYS A 302 -23.11 -1.09 -3.27
CA LYS A 302 -23.21 -2.45 -2.69
C LYS A 302 -21.96 -3.32 -2.86
N THR A 303 -21.17 -3.10 -3.91
CA THR A 303 -19.98 -3.90 -4.24
C THR A 303 -18.67 -3.18 -3.90
N TRP A 304 -18.70 -2.29 -2.91
CA TRP A 304 -17.52 -1.56 -2.44
C TRP A 304 -16.35 -2.48 -2.06
N TYR A 305 -16.68 -3.65 -1.50
CA TYR A 305 -15.70 -4.63 -1.07
C TYR A 305 -15.25 -5.59 -2.19
N ASP A 306 -15.63 -5.39 -3.44
CA ASP A 306 -15.20 -6.27 -4.51
C ASP A 306 -13.75 -6.01 -4.92
N CYS A 307 -13.09 -7.05 -5.43
CA CYS A 307 -11.82 -6.91 -6.13
C CYS A 307 -12.08 -6.37 -7.54
N CYS A 308 -11.21 -5.49 -8.05
CA CYS A 308 -11.30 -5.05 -9.46
C CYS A 308 -11.03 -6.17 -10.48
N GLY A 309 -10.53 -7.33 -10.04
CA GLY A 309 -10.23 -8.48 -10.90
C GLY A 309 -8.88 -8.45 -11.61
N PHE A 310 -8.05 -7.44 -11.36
CA PHE A 310 -6.73 -7.28 -11.99
C PHE A 310 -5.56 -7.83 -11.14
N GLY A 311 -5.88 -8.40 -9.98
CA GLY A 311 -4.93 -8.87 -8.96
C GLY A 311 -4.25 -10.18 -9.31
#